data_AF-A0A813DBU1-F1
#
_entry.id   AF-A0A813DBU1-F1
#
_cell.length_a   1.000
_cell.length_b   1.000
_cell.length_c   1.000
_cell.angle_alpha   90.00
_cell.angle_beta   90.00
_cell.angle_gamma   90.00
#
_symmetry.space_group_name_H-M   'P 1'
#
loop_
_entity.id
_entity.type
_entity.pdbx_description
1 polymer ?
#
loop_
_entity_poly.entity_id
_entity_poly.type
_entity_poly.pdbx_seq_one_letter_code
_entity_poly.pdbx_strand_id
1 'polypeptide(L)'
;MQEEAKKRQSEREQEQLKKQAELKKKREDEEQRRKEQAAALAVRKAIQKVRTATPENYDDLRAQLEEAQASNLEAMGSQAEKVSSEAEGALQQAQNRIDEVHQKRVEDDKKKVEAEKDKKEEEDKVVNFVKEATEKANAAQEKIKEAEEMAQKLEDLSTPGASPDSMVASAESTEKSIEATKEATVATRTSIMEMQKDMGDCEAFRKVKREIVDLTSKLASGLRNLEKLVSVVKSTREKAGRKANALKKEGERKANFVKYDKDKDGKLSQKEIEAYSKAAIDFQLTPDVLDKIMKSLEPVTFAKFRSLHQKVSIAKSEVLARTQRAEEEAKAKVIQEQRQAIQAVLDAVAELHKTVEATATEAEVKARPLVRDGELAADAIKELADALEVLVQSAEEGLSLASAKLKEAKDQCETNETLKGYDQKEAARCEQRETRTRSRVAKVNAAVKLAREKAMRKAFAEIDQKRTDCVTAIRAKMTEEAKTGEQCFEGVNGGKPVAKDTFEAFLKGLAGLELGEGQAQKLFEHIASDATEISKARFLELVRLYYKCVKATVLSDEISIKGKTVRRLEVGEVLEALEG
;
A
#
# COMPACT_ATOMS: atom_id res chain seq x y z
N MET A 1 21.23 95.52 -52.81
CA MET A 1 20.00 94.73 -52.64
C MET A 1 19.61 93.83 -53.82
N GLN A 2 20.02 94.09 -55.08
CA GLN A 2 19.68 93.19 -56.21
C GLN A 2 20.67 92.03 -56.45
N GLU A 3 21.92 92.14 -55.99
CA GLU A 3 22.96 91.12 -56.20
C GLU A 3 22.89 89.96 -55.19
N GLU A 4 22.43 90.25 -53.97
CA GLU A 4 22.20 89.26 -52.90
C GLU A 4 20.97 88.37 -53.19
N ALA A 5 19.97 88.92 -53.90
CA ALA A 5 18.80 88.18 -54.36
C ALA A 5 19.16 87.16 -55.47
N LYS A 6 20.04 87.52 -56.41
CA LYS A 6 20.51 86.60 -57.47
C LYS A 6 21.37 85.44 -56.92
N LYS A 7 22.22 85.71 -55.92
CA LYS A 7 23.05 84.68 -55.28
C LYS A 7 22.21 83.67 -54.49
N ARG A 8 21.19 84.15 -53.75
CA ARG A 8 20.19 83.29 -53.08
C ARG A 8 19.31 82.50 -54.05
N GLN A 9 19.08 83.00 -55.26
CA GLN A 9 18.28 82.30 -56.27
C GLN A 9 19.06 81.15 -56.91
N SER A 10 20.35 81.37 -57.22
CA SER A 10 21.25 80.33 -57.74
C SER A 10 21.56 79.22 -56.71
N GLU A 11 21.74 79.55 -55.43
CA GLU A 11 21.92 78.55 -54.36
C GLU A 11 20.67 77.69 -54.15
N ARG A 12 19.46 78.27 -54.22
CA ARG A 12 18.20 77.54 -54.14
C ARG A 12 18.00 76.57 -55.31
N GLU A 13 18.41 76.95 -56.52
CA GLU A 13 18.34 76.06 -57.70
C GLU A 13 19.33 74.90 -57.61
N GLN A 14 20.57 75.13 -57.15
CA GLN A 14 21.54 74.06 -56.92
C GLN A 14 21.13 73.13 -55.78
N GLU A 15 20.53 73.65 -54.71
CA GLU A 15 20.01 72.84 -53.60
C GLU A 15 18.80 72.01 -54.04
N GLN A 16 17.92 72.56 -54.89
CA GLN A 16 16.80 71.83 -55.48
C GLN A 16 17.27 70.72 -56.44
N LEU A 17 18.30 70.96 -57.26
CA LEU A 17 18.89 69.94 -58.13
C LEU A 17 19.55 68.82 -57.32
N LYS A 18 20.27 69.13 -56.24
CA LYS A 18 20.83 68.13 -55.33
C LYS A 18 19.73 67.32 -54.64
N LYS A 19 18.66 67.97 -54.17
CA LYS A 19 17.49 67.29 -53.59
C LYS A 19 16.77 66.41 -54.61
N GLN A 20 16.64 66.82 -55.86
CA GLN A 20 16.04 65.99 -56.91
C GLN A 20 16.92 64.78 -57.28
N ALA A 21 18.25 64.95 -57.36
CA ALA A 21 19.17 63.86 -57.62
C ALA A 21 19.22 62.86 -56.44
N GLU A 22 19.23 63.36 -55.20
CA GLU A 22 19.18 62.53 -54.00
C GLU A 22 17.83 61.79 -53.88
N LEU A 23 16.71 62.44 -54.23
CA LEU A 23 15.39 61.80 -54.30
C LEU A 23 15.30 60.76 -55.40
N LYS A 24 15.88 60.99 -56.59
CA LYS A 24 15.92 59.98 -57.67
C LYS A 24 16.77 58.78 -57.26
N LYS A 25 17.96 59.02 -56.70
CA LYS A 25 18.81 57.95 -56.18
C LYS A 25 18.12 57.16 -55.06
N LYS A 26 17.44 57.82 -54.13
CA LYS A 26 16.62 57.16 -53.10
C LYS A 26 15.50 56.32 -53.69
N ARG A 27 14.84 56.76 -54.76
CA ARG A 27 13.79 56.00 -55.45
C ARG A 27 14.34 54.78 -56.17
N GLU A 28 15.49 54.90 -56.83
CA GLU A 28 16.16 53.79 -57.51
C GLU A 28 16.66 52.73 -56.51
N ASP A 29 17.28 53.18 -55.40
CA ASP A 29 17.72 52.29 -54.31
C ASP A 29 16.51 51.60 -53.63
N GLU A 30 15.38 52.30 -53.47
CA GLU A 30 14.16 51.72 -52.90
C GLU A 30 13.49 50.72 -53.86
N GLU A 31 13.46 51.03 -55.16
CA GLU A 31 12.93 50.11 -56.18
C GLU A 31 13.79 48.84 -56.29
N GLN A 32 15.12 48.98 -56.23
CA GLN A 32 16.04 47.85 -56.20
C GLN A 32 15.82 47.00 -54.94
N ARG A 33 15.69 47.62 -53.76
CA ARG A 33 15.35 46.90 -52.52
C ARG A 33 14.01 46.18 -52.60
N ARG A 34 12.99 46.76 -53.26
CA ARG A 34 11.70 46.09 -53.46
C ARG A 34 11.81 44.88 -54.37
N LYS A 35 12.61 44.95 -55.43
CA LYS A 35 12.89 43.82 -56.33
C LYS A 35 13.64 42.70 -55.59
N GLU A 36 14.67 43.04 -54.82
CA GLU A 36 15.43 42.09 -53.97
C GLU A 36 14.51 41.40 -52.94
N GLN A 37 13.63 42.17 -52.28
CA GLN A 37 12.68 41.63 -51.30
C GLN A 37 11.62 40.72 -51.94
N ALA A 38 11.12 41.06 -53.14
CA ALA A 38 10.14 40.25 -53.85
C ALA A 38 10.72 38.90 -54.30
N ALA A 39 11.94 38.91 -54.84
CA ALA A 39 12.68 37.71 -55.22
C ALA A 39 12.97 36.81 -54.00
N ALA A 40 13.41 37.40 -52.88
CA ALA A 40 13.63 36.68 -51.63
C ALA A 40 12.34 36.05 -51.06
N LEU A 41 11.20 36.73 -51.20
CA LEU A 41 9.91 36.20 -50.75
C LEU A 41 9.44 34.99 -51.55
N ALA A 42 9.73 34.95 -52.87
CA ALA A 42 9.39 33.80 -53.71
C ALA A 42 10.13 32.54 -53.26
N VAL A 43 11.44 32.66 -52.98
CA VAL A 43 12.25 31.54 -52.45
C VAL A 43 11.78 31.14 -51.06
N ARG A 44 11.51 32.10 -50.16
CA ARG A 44 10.99 31.80 -48.80
C ARG A 44 9.65 31.04 -48.81
N LYS A 45 8.80 31.27 -49.81
CA LYS A 45 7.57 30.47 -49.98
C LYS A 45 7.87 29.01 -50.35
N ALA A 46 8.87 28.76 -51.19
CA ALA A 46 9.32 27.40 -51.50
C ALA A 46 9.96 26.72 -50.27
N ILE A 47 10.79 27.44 -49.50
CA ILE A 47 11.36 26.97 -48.22
C ILE A 47 10.24 26.54 -47.26
N GLN A 48 9.18 27.33 -47.15
CA GLN A 48 8.06 27.02 -46.28
C GLN A 48 7.35 25.71 -46.69
N LYS A 49 7.21 25.43 -47.98
CA LYS A 49 6.64 24.16 -48.46
C LYS A 49 7.52 22.97 -48.11
N VAL A 50 8.84 23.10 -48.29
CA VAL A 50 9.82 22.04 -47.95
C VAL A 50 9.78 21.70 -46.46
N ARG A 51 9.62 22.68 -45.56
CA ARG A 51 9.49 22.42 -44.11
C ARG A 51 8.29 21.56 -43.73
N THR A 52 7.27 21.51 -44.59
CA THR A 52 6.06 20.71 -44.40
C THR A 52 6.05 19.44 -45.26
N ALA A 53 7.17 19.09 -45.87
CA ALA A 53 7.28 17.89 -46.69
C ALA A 53 7.02 16.60 -45.89
N THR A 54 6.43 15.63 -46.59
CA THR A 54 6.24 14.24 -46.18
C THR A 54 7.19 13.36 -46.97
N PRO A 55 7.49 12.13 -46.53
CA PRO A 55 8.40 11.24 -47.25
C PRO A 55 8.03 11.02 -48.73
N GLU A 56 6.74 11.09 -49.06
CA GLU A 56 6.23 10.82 -50.41
C GLU A 56 6.37 12.00 -51.38
N ASN A 57 6.52 13.23 -50.88
CA ASN A 57 6.55 14.45 -51.71
C ASN A 57 7.79 15.31 -51.49
N TYR A 58 8.76 14.85 -50.71
CA TYR A 58 9.96 15.60 -50.37
C TYR A 58 10.84 15.87 -51.58
N ASP A 59 11.07 14.87 -52.43
CA ASP A 59 11.91 15.01 -53.63
C ASP A 59 11.32 16.06 -54.59
N ASP A 60 10.00 16.04 -54.78
CA ASP A 60 9.28 17.02 -55.62
C ASP A 60 9.37 18.44 -55.06
N LEU A 61 9.24 18.60 -53.73
CA LEU A 61 9.30 19.91 -53.07
C LEU A 61 10.72 20.46 -52.99
N ARG A 62 11.72 19.59 -52.87
CA ARG A 62 13.14 19.95 -52.95
C ARG A 62 13.48 20.48 -54.35
N ALA A 63 13.05 19.77 -55.40
CA ALA A 63 13.25 20.22 -56.78
C ALA A 63 12.62 21.61 -57.03
N GLN A 64 11.41 21.86 -56.50
CA GLN A 64 10.75 23.18 -56.59
C GLN A 64 11.52 24.29 -55.86
N LEU A 65 12.20 23.98 -54.74
CA LEU A 65 13.03 24.94 -54.03
C LEU A 65 14.31 25.26 -54.78
N GLU A 66 14.98 24.25 -55.33
CA GLU A 66 16.19 24.42 -56.14
C GLU A 66 15.88 25.25 -57.41
N GLU A 67 14.76 24.98 -58.08
CA GLU A 67 14.29 25.77 -59.24
C GLU A 67 13.97 27.23 -58.86
N ALA A 68 13.30 27.44 -57.71
CA ALA A 68 12.97 28.78 -57.23
C ALA A 68 14.22 29.58 -56.84
N GLN A 69 15.24 28.93 -56.26
CA GLN A 69 16.53 29.55 -55.96
C GLN A 69 17.27 29.94 -57.24
N ALA A 70 17.36 29.02 -58.21
CA ALA A 70 18.04 29.27 -59.48
C ALA A 70 17.41 30.44 -60.26
N SER A 71 16.08 30.51 -60.29
CA SER A 71 15.35 31.56 -61.04
C SER A 71 15.43 32.95 -60.40
N ASN A 72 15.75 33.05 -59.10
CA ASN A 72 15.73 34.31 -58.35
C ASN A 72 17.11 34.73 -57.82
N LEU A 73 18.17 33.94 -58.03
CA LEU A 73 19.48 34.14 -57.41
C LEU A 73 20.08 35.52 -57.67
N GLU A 74 20.10 35.94 -58.94
CA GLU A 74 20.65 37.24 -59.35
C GLU A 74 19.77 38.41 -58.88
N ALA A 75 18.44 38.21 -58.83
CA ALA A 75 17.47 39.23 -58.45
C ALA A 75 17.42 39.50 -56.93
N MET A 76 17.92 38.58 -56.10
CA MET A 76 17.93 38.73 -54.64
C MET A 76 19.04 39.64 -54.10
N GLY A 77 20.10 39.90 -54.88
CA GLY A 77 21.18 40.82 -54.51
C GLY A 77 21.73 40.59 -53.10
N SER A 78 21.57 41.59 -52.24
CA SER A 78 22.07 41.57 -50.85
C SER A 78 21.43 40.53 -49.93
N GLN A 79 20.30 39.93 -50.32
CA GLN A 79 19.57 38.93 -49.53
C GLN A 79 19.92 37.48 -49.88
N ALA A 80 20.63 37.24 -50.99
CA ALA A 80 20.82 35.90 -51.54
C ALA A 80 21.47 34.93 -50.54
N GLU A 81 22.56 35.34 -49.87
CA GLU A 81 23.29 34.50 -48.92
C GLU A 81 22.44 34.07 -47.72
N LYS A 82 21.65 34.99 -47.15
CA LYS A 82 20.76 34.69 -46.02
C LYS A 82 19.65 33.73 -46.41
N VAL A 83 19.02 33.95 -47.57
CA VAL A 83 17.92 33.11 -48.04
C VAL A 83 18.42 31.72 -48.45
N SER A 84 19.63 31.60 -49.01
CA SER A 84 20.25 30.31 -49.30
C SER A 84 20.54 29.52 -48.03
N SER A 85 21.05 30.15 -46.97
CA SER A 85 21.24 29.50 -45.67
C SER A 85 19.92 29.05 -45.03
N GLU A 86 18.85 29.85 -45.16
CA GLU A 86 17.50 29.47 -44.72
C GLU A 86 16.97 28.23 -45.47
N ALA A 87 17.29 28.10 -46.77
CA ALA A 87 16.90 26.98 -47.62
C ALA A 87 17.64 25.69 -47.27
N GLU A 88 18.97 25.76 -47.11
CA GLU A 88 19.79 24.62 -46.66
C GLU A 88 19.33 24.11 -45.29
N GLY A 89 19.09 25.02 -44.35
CA GLY A 89 18.58 24.65 -43.02
C GLY A 89 17.20 23.99 -43.08
N ALA A 90 16.32 24.44 -43.99
CA ALA A 90 15.01 23.82 -44.17
C ALA A 90 15.07 22.43 -44.82
N LEU A 91 15.95 22.23 -45.81
CA LEU A 91 16.20 20.92 -46.41
C LEU A 91 16.76 19.93 -45.39
N GLN A 92 17.74 20.35 -44.59
CA GLN A 92 18.29 19.48 -43.53
C GLN A 92 17.25 19.12 -42.48
N GLN A 93 16.42 20.08 -42.05
CA GLN A 93 15.34 19.81 -41.09
C GLN A 93 14.27 18.86 -41.66
N ALA A 94 13.90 19.04 -42.94
CA ALA A 94 12.94 18.17 -43.61
C ALA A 94 13.50 16.75 -43.81
N GLN A 95 14.78 16.62 -44.22
CA GLN A 95 15.46 15.33 -44.34
C GLN A 95 15.50 14.58 -43.00
N ASN A 96 15.94 15.25 -41.92
CA ASN A 96 16.00 14.62 -40.59
C ASN A 96 14.62 14.12 -40.15
N ARG A 97 13.56 14.90 -40.39
CA ARG A 97 12.18 14.49 -40.06
C ARG A 97 11.72 13.27 -40.86
N ILE A 98 12.12 13.17 -42.13
CA ILE A 98 11.78 12.04 -42.99
C ILE A 98 12.52 10.78 -42.55
N ASP A 99 13.81 10.91 -42.21
CA ASP A 99 14.62 9.81 -41.70
C ASP A 99 14.04 9.29 -40.37
N GLU A 100 13.61 10.18 -39.46
CA GLU A 100 12.91 9.81 -38.23
C GLU A 100 11.58 9.07 -38.49
N VAL A 101 10.80 9.49 -39.50
CA VAL A 101 9.55 8.83 -39.88
C VAL A 101 9.83 7.44 -40.46
N HIS A 102 10.86 7.28 -41.29
CA HIS A 102 11.28 5.98 -41.81
C HIS A 102 11.77 5.05 -40.71
N GLN A 103 12.61 5.53 -39.79
CA GLN A 103 13.08 4.76 -38.64
C GLN A 103 11.90 4.28 -37.79
N LYS A 104 10.93 5.16 -37.48
CA LYS A 104 9.72 4.78 -36.74
C LYS A 104 8.88 3.73 -37.47
N ARG A 105 8.70 3.83 -38.79
CA ARG A 105 7.97 2.80 -39.57
C ARG A 105 8.67 1.44 -39.51
N VAL A 106 9.99 1.43 -39.66
CA VAL A 106 10.79 0.18 -39.56
C VAL A 106 10.72 -0.42 -38.15
N GLU A 107 10.78 0.40 -37.10
CA GLU A 107 10.62 -0.05 -35.72
C GLU A 107 9.21 -0.57 -35.45
N ASP A 108 8.16 0.12 -35.91
CA ASP A 108 6.77 -0.30 -35.72
C ASP A 108 6.46 -1.60 -36.47
N ASP A 109 6.99 -1.79 -37.68
CA ASP A 109 6.82 -3.02 -38.43
C ASP A 109 7.62 -4.18 -37.81
N LYS A 110 8.84 -3.93 -37.30
CA LYS A 110 9.58 -4.92 -36.50
C LYS A 110 8.80 -5.34 -35.25
N LYS A 111 8.25 -4.37 -34.50
CA LYS A 111 7.43 -4.63 -33.30
C LYS A 111 6.17 -5.44 -33.62
N LYS A 112 5.52 -5.19 -34.77
CA LYS A 112 4.36 -5.99 -35.20
C LYS A 112 4.74 -7.44 -35.51
N VAL A 113 5.84 -7.64 -36.25
CA VAL A 113 6.31 -8.99 -36.59
C VAL A 113 6.77 -9.76 -35.35
N GLU A 114 7.45 -9.10 -34.41
CA GLU A 114 7.84 -9.71 -33.13
C GLU A 114 6.60 -10.04 -32.29
N ALA A 115 5.65 -9.12 -32.13
CA ALA A 115 4.41 -9.37 -31.39
C ALA A 115 3.56 -10.49 -32.00
N GLU A 116 3.53 -10.61 -33.33
CA GLU A 116 2.81 -11.70 -34.01
C GLU A 116 3.50 -13.06 -33.81
N LYS A 117 4.84 -13.09 -33.83
CA LYS A 117 5.62 -14.30 -33.48
C LYS A 117 5.39 -14.72 -32.04
N ASP A 118 5.51 -13.79 -31.09
CA ASP A 118 5.30 -14.04 -29.67
C ASP A 118 3.90 -14.58 -29.40
N LYS A 119 2.87 -13.99 -30.04
CA LYS A 119 1.49 -14.46 -29.95
C LYS A 119 1.34 -15.90 -30.46
N LYS A 120 1.97 -16.23 -31.58
CA LYS A 120 1.90 -17.58 -32.15
C LYS A 120 2.63 -18.60 -31.27
N GLU A 121 3.79 -18.24 -30.73
CA GLU A 121 4.52 -19.09 -29.77
C GLU A 121 3.72 -19.33 -28.48
N GLU A 122 3.02 -18.31 -27.97
CA GLU A 122 2.11 -18.46 -26.83
C GLU A 122 0.93 -19.38 -27.16
N GLU A 123 0.32 -19.23 -28.34
CA GLU A 123 -0.78 -20.09 -28.79
C GLU A 123 -0.34 -21.57 -28.91
N ASP A 124 0.83 -21.83 -29.51
CA ASP A 124 1.38 -23.19 -29.64
C ASP A 124 1.70 -23.81 -28.27
N LYS A 125 2.25 -23.03 -27.33
CA LYS A 125 2.48 -23.48 -25.95
C LYS A 125 1.17 -23.85 -25.25
N VAL A 126 0.12 -23.04 -25.41
CA VAL A 126 -1.20 -23.30 -24.83
C VAL A 126 -1.82 -24.58 -25.41
N VAL A 127 -1.74 -24.78 -26.73
CA VAL A 127 -2.28 -25.98 -27.38
C VAL A 127 -1.58 -27.25 -26.89
N ASN A 128 -0.25 -27.22 -26.77
CA ASN A 128 0.51 -28.36 -26.25
C ASN A 128 0.18 -28.66 -24.79
N PHE A 129 0.06 -27.61 -23.97
CA PHE A 129 -0.34 -27.75 -22.57
C PHE A 129 -1.72 -28.40 -22.42
N VAL A 130 -2.72 -27.97 -23.19
CA VAL A 130 -4.08 -28.54 -23.12
C VAL A 130 -4.08 -30.02 -23.49
N LYS A 131 -3.32 -30.41 -24.53
CA LYS A 131 -3.19 -31.82 -24.92
C LYS A 131 -2.58 -32.65 -23.79
N GLU A 132 -1.45 -32.23 -23.24
CA GLU A 132 -0.76 -32.94 -22.16
C GLU A 132 -1.62 -33.03 -20.89
N ALA A 133 -2.29 -31.94 -20.51
CA ALA A 133 -3.18 -31.91 -19.36
C ALA A 133 -4.38 -32.86 -19.55
N THR A 134 -4.93 -32.92 -20.77
CA THR A 134 -6.06 -33.80 -21.11
C THR A 134 -5.65 -35.27 -21.03
N GLU A 135 -4.51 -35.64 -21.62
CA GLU A 135 -3.99 -37.02 -21.58
C GLU A 135 -3.72 -37.48 -20.15
N LYS A 136 -3.01 -36.66 -19.36
CA LYS A 136 -2.74 -36.98 -17.94
C LYS A 136 -4.02 -37.11 -17.12
N ALA A 137 -4.99 -36.20 -17.32
CA ALA A 137 -6.24 -36.22 -16.59
C ALA A 137 -7.09 -37.46 -16.93
N ASN A 138 -7.14 -37.86 -18.21
CA ASN A 138 -7.88 -39.05 -18.64
C ASN A 138 -7.25 -40.33 -18.07
N ALA A 139 -5.92 -40.46 -18.12
CA ALA A 139 -5.22 -41.61 -17.54
C ALA A 139 -5.45 -41.73 -16.02
N ALA A 140 -5.50 -40.60 -15.30
CA ALA A 140 -5.84 -40.60 -13.88
C ALA A 140 -7.31 -40.99 -13.63
N GLN A 141 -8.24 -40.54 -14.47
CA GLN A 141 -9.66 -40.92 -14.36
C GLN A 141 -9.90 -42.41 -14.60
N GLU A 142 -9.17 -43.04 -15.51
CA GLU A 142 -9.26 -44.50 -15.71
C GLU A 142 -8.84 -45.27 -14.46
N LYS A 143 -7.72 -44.90 -13.82
CA LYS A 143 -7.30 -45.51 -12.56
C LYS A 143 -8.30 -45.31 -11.42
N ILE A 144 -8.99 -44.16 -11.38
CA ILE A 144 -10.06 -43.91 -10.42
C ILE A 144 -11.22 -44.89 -10.65
N LYS A 145 -11.63 -45.13 -11.89
CA LYS A 145 -12.68 -46.11 -12.22
C LYS A 145 -12.28 -47.53 -11.82
N GLU A 146 -11.04 -47.95 -12.08
CA GLU A 146 -10.55 -49.27 -11.66
C GLU A 146 -10.59 -49.45 -10.12
N ALA A 147 -10.24 -48.40 -9.37
CA ALA A 147 -10.34 -48.40 -7.91
C ALA A 147 -11.80 -48.46 -7.43
N GLU A 148 -12.71 -47.75 -8.10
CA GLU A 148 -14.17 -47.82 -7.85
C GLU A 148 -14.70 -49.25 -8.07
N GLU A 149 -14.32 -49.92 -9.15
CA GLU A 149 -14.71 -51.32 -9.41
C GLU A 149 -14.17 -52.30 -8.36
N MET A 150 -12.93 -52.12 -7.90
CA MET A 150 -12.35 -52.95 -6.83
C MET A 150 -13.05 -52.75 -5.49
N ALA A 151 -13.47 -51.52 -5.17
CA ALA A 151 -14.23 -51.25 -3.97
C ALA A 151 -15.67 -51.80 -4.05
N GLN A 152 -16.29 -51.77 -5.23
CA GLN A 152 -17.61 -52.37 -5.43
C GLN A 152 -17.58 -53.88 -5.21
N LYS A 153 -16.55 -54.58 -5.73
CA LYS A 153 -16.33 -56.02 -5.46
C LYS A 153 -16.13 -56.32 -3.96
N LEU A 154 -15.52 -55.39 -3.20
CA LEU A 154 -15.36 -55.51 -1.76
C LEU A 154 -16.70 -55.39 -1.00
N GLU A 155 -17.60 -54.56 -1.51
CA GLU A 155 -18.95 -54.42 -0.97
C GLU A 155 -19.78 -55.69 -1.18
N ASP A 156 -19.68 -56.32 -2.35
CA ASP A 156 -20.34 -57.60 -2.67
C ASP A 156 -19.82 -58.79 -1.83
N LEU A 157 -18.53 -58.77 -1.47
CA LEU A 157 -17.90 -59.76 -0.56
C LEU A 157 -18.40 -59.64 0.89
N SER A 158 -19.15 -58.60 1.25
CA SER A 158 -19.74 -58.43 2.58
C SER A 158 -21.01 -59.27 2.81
N THR A 159 -21.34 -60.20 1.91
CA THR A 159 -22.47 -61.13 2.01
C THR A 159 -22.25 -62.26 3.04
N PRO A 160 -23.33 -62.94 3.52
CA PRO A 160 -23.23 -63.91 4.61
C PRO A 160 -22.53 -65.21 4.17
N GLY A 161 -21.20 -65.28 4.33
CA GLY A 161 -20.45 -66.50 4.02
C GLY A 161 -18.92 -66.37 4.05
N ALA A 162 -18.38 -65.17 3.82
CA ALA A 162 -16.92 -64.96 3.75
C ALA A 162 -16.23 -65.13 5.11
N SER A 163 -15.01 -65.71 5.14
CA SER A 163 -14.22 -65.81 6.37
C SER A 163 -13.65 -64.44 6.76
N PRO A 164 -13.43 -64.16 8.06
CA PRO A 164 -12.82 -62.89 8.47
C PRO A 164 -11.48 -62.61 7.79
N ASP A 165 -10.66 -63.65 7.57
CA ASP A 165 -9.34 -63.53 6.95
C ASP A 165 -9.42 -63.16 5.47
N SER A 166 -10.39 -63.73 4.73
CA SER A 166 -10.58 -63.38 3.31
C SER A 166 -11.11 -61.95 3.15
N MET A 167 -11.96 -61.48 4.07
CA MET A 167 -12.45 -60.09 4.06
C MET A 167 -11.34 -59.08 4.34
N VAL A 168 -10.42 -59.37 5.26
CA VAL A 168 -9.28 -58.50 5.58
C VAL A 168 -8.30 -58.46 4.40
N ALA A 169 -7.96 -59.61 3.81
CA ALA A 169 -7.05 -59.68 2.68
C ALA A 169 -7.57 -58.89 1.45
N SER A 170 -8.87 -59.02 1.12
CA SER A 170 -9.49 -58.22 0.06
C SER A 170 -9.51 -56.73 0.39
N ALA A 171 -9.81 -56.36 1.64
CA ALA A 171 -9.81 -54.96 2.06
C ALA A 171 -8.40 -54.32 1.98
N GLU A 172 -7.35 -55.06 2.34
CA GLU A 172 -5.95 -54.61 2.20
C GLU A 172 -5.53 -54.40 0.74
N SER A 173 -5.92 -55.31 -0.15
CA SER A 173 -5.63 -55.17 -1.58
C SER A 173 -6.34 -53.95 -2.17
N THR A 174 -7.61 -53.74 -1.84
CA THR A 174 -8.39 -52.57 -2.29
C THR A 174 -7.82 -51.28 -1.70
N GLU A 175 -7.42 -51.25 -0.43
CA GLU A 175 -6.81 -50.06 0.19
C GLU A 175 -5.51 -49.65 -0.49
N LYS A 176 -4.61 -50.61 -0.76
CA LYS A 176 -3.35 -50.35 -1.46
C LYS A 176 -3.59 -49.76 -2.85
N SER A 177 -4.59 -50.28 -3.58
CA SER A 177 -4.96 -49.72 -4.88
C SER A 177 -5.53 -48.30 -4.76
N ILE A 178 -6.43 -48.05 -3.80
CA ILE A 178 -7.00 -46.72 -3.57
C ILE A 178 -5.91 -45.70 -3.24
N GLU A 179 -4.96 -46.04 -2.37
CA GLU A 179 -3.89 -45.12 -1.98
C GLU A 179 -2.95 -44.83 -3.16
N ALA A 180 -2.54 -45.86 -3.91
CA ALA A 180 -1.71 -45.67 -5.12
C ALA A 180 -2.42 -44.80 -6.18
N THR A 181 -3.72 -45.00 -6.38
CA THR A 181 -4.53 -44.18 -7.31
C THR A 181 -4.68 -42.76 -6.79
N LYS A 182 -4.83 -42.56 -5.48
CA LYS A 182 -4.92 -41.24 -4.85
C LYS A 182 -3.63 -40.46 -5.03
N GLU A 183 -2.47 -41.06 -4.72
CA GLU A 183 -1.16 -40.46 -4.92
C GLU A 183 -0.94 -40.06 -6.39
N ALA A 184 -1.22 -40.98 -7.33
CA ALA A 184 -1.10 -40.69 -8.76
C ALA A 184 -2.04 -39.56 -9.21
N THR A 185 -3.27 -39.51 -8.71
CA THR A 185 -4.26 -38.47 -9.06
C THR A 185 -3.87 -37.11 -8.49
N VAL A 186 -3.34 -37.06 -7.26
CA VAL A 186 -2.82 -35.84 -6.63
C VAL A 186 -1.60 -35.33 -7.40
N ALA A 187 -0.66 -36.21 -7.77
CA ALA A 187 0.51 -35.85 -8.56
C ALA A 187 0.12 -35.27 -9.92
N THR A 188 -0.79 -35.93 -10.63
CA THR A 188 -1.34 -35.44 -11.91
C THR A 188 -2.02 -34.07 -11.76
N ARG A 189 -2.88 -33.91 -10.75
CA ARG A 189 -3.57 -32.63 -10.51
C ARG A 189 -2.56 -31.51 -10.21
N THR A 190 -1.55 -31.79 -9.39
CA THR A 190 -0.51 -30.82 -9.01
C THR A 190 0.31 -30.42 -10.24
N SER A 191 0.74 -31.39 -11.06
CA SER A 191 1.43 -31.12 -12.33
C SER A 191 0.61 -30.24 -13.26
N ILE A 192 -0.71 -30.47 -13.39
CA ILE A 192 -1.60 -29.61 -14.20
C ILE A 192 -1.70 -28.19 -13.63
N MET A 193 -1.76 -28.04 -12.31
CA MET A 193 -1.81 -26.72 -11.66
C MET A 193 -0.49 -25.96 -11.76
N GLU A 194 0.66 -26.63 -11.70
CA GLU A 194 1.99 -26.04 -11.92
C GLU A 194 2.14 -25.58 -13.38
N MET A 195 1.83 -26.45 -14.34
CA MET A 195 1.81 -26.08 -15.75
C MET A 195 0.85 -24.89 -16.01
N GLN A 196 -0.32 -24.86 -15.36
CA GLN A 196 -1.22 -23.70 -15.43
C GLN A 196 -0.59 -22.40 -14.89
N LYS A 197 0.22 -22.48 -13.83
CA LYS A 197 0.90 -21.32 -13.25
C LYS A 197 1.97 -20.79 -14.20
N ASP A 198 2.71 -21.69 -14.86
CA ASP A 198 3.77 -21.33 -15.80
C ASP A 198 3.22 -20.64 -17.06
N MET A 199 1.99 -20.96 -17.47
CA MET A 199 1.32 -20.32 -18.61
C MET A 199 0.89 -18.86 -18.36
N GLY A 200 0.80 -18.42 -17.10
CA GLY A 200 0.40 -17.05 -16.75
C GLY A 200 -1.03 -16.67 -17.19
N ASP A 201 -1.26 -15.37 -17.40
CA ASP A 201 -2.56 -14.82 -17.83
C ASP A 201 -2.50 -14.25 -19.26
N CYS A 202 -2.04 -15.06 -20.21
CA CYS A 202 -2.03 -14.69 -21.63
C CYS A 202 -3.42 -14.86 -22.29
N GLU A 203 -3.66 -14.16 -23.41
CA GLU A 203 -4.94 -14.18 -24.13
C GLU A 203 -5.30 -15.59 -24.61
N ALA A 204 -4.30 -16.34 -25.09
CA ALA A 204 -4.48 -17.72 -25.56
C ALA A 204 -4.92 -18.64 -24.41
N PHE A 205 -4.31 -18.52 -23.22
CA PHE A 205 -4.68 -19.32 -22.06
C PHE A 205 -6.10 -19.02 -21.57
N ARG A 206 -6.55 -17.75 -21.62
CA ARG A 206 -7.92 -17.38 -21.23
C ARG A 206 -8.99 -18.11 -22.02
N LYS A 207 -8.72 -18.47 -23.29
CA LYS A 207 -9.65 -19.23 -24.15
C LYS A 207 -9.86 -20.66 -23.66
N VAL A 208 -8.81 -21.28 -23.11
CA VAL A 208 -8.82 -22.69 -22.67
C VAL A 208 -8.94 -22.88 -21.15
N LYS A 209 -8.83 -21.80 -20.37
CA LYS A 209 -8.85 -21.82 -18.90
C LYS A 209 -10.03 -22.59 -18.31
N ARG A 210 -11.22 -22.48 -18.93
CA ARG A 210 -12.42 -23.21 -18.49
C ARG A 210 -12.25 -24.72 -18.61
N GLU A 211 -11.69 -25.21 -19.72
CA GLU A 211 -11.47 -26.63 -19.96
C GLU A 211 -10.51 -27.23 -18.92
N ILE A 212 -9.44 -26.50 -18.59
CA ILE A 212 -8.45 -26.92 -17.58
C ILE A 212 -9.05 -26.93 -16.17
N VAL A 213 -9.87 -25.93 -15.84
CA VAL A 213 -10.62 -25.91 -14.57
C VAL A 213 -11.57 -27.09 -14.50
N ASP A 214 -12.25 -27.45 -15.59
CA ASP A 214 -13.15 -28.61 -15.61
C ASP A 214 -12.37 -29.93 -15.44
N LEU A 215 -11.20 -30.09 -16.08
CA LEU A 215 -10.33 -31.27 -15.90
C LEU A 215 -9.86 -31.41 -14.45
N THR A 216 -9.35 -30.33 -13.85
CA THR A 216 -8.89 -30.34 -12.45
C THR A 216 -10.03 -30.55 -11.46
N SER A 217 -11.24 -30.05 -11.77
CA SER A 217 -12.46 -30.29 -10.99
C SER A 217 -12.87 -31.77 -11.04
N LYS A 218 -12.80 -32.43 -12.21
CA LYS A 218 -13.07 -33.86 -12.34
C LYS A 218 -12.09 -34.71 -11.54
N LEU A 219 -10.79 -34.38 -11.55
CA LEU A 219 -9.79 -35.04 -10.70
C LEU A 219 -10.10 -34.83 -9.21
N ALA A 220 -10.54 -33.62 -8.83
CA ALA A 220 -10.95 -33.32 -7.46
C ALA A 220 -12.20 -34.09 -7.02
N SER A 221 -13.18 -34.31 -7.92
CA SER A 221 -14.31 -35.21 -7.61
C SER A 221 -13.87 -36.66 -7.49
N GLY A 222 -12.95 -37.13 -8.34
CA GLY A 222 -12.41 -38.48 -8.24
C GLY A 222 -11.68 -38.72 -6.91
N LEU A 223 -10.88 -37.75 -6.44
CA LEU A 223 -10.24 -37.82 -5.11
C LEU A 223 -11.26 -37.93 -3.97
N ARG A 224 -12.37 -37.17 -4.04
CA ARG A 224 -13.45 -37.25 -3.05
C ARG A 224 -14.17 -38.61 -3.10
N ASN A 225 -14.30 -39.20 -4.29
CA ASN A 225 -14.84 -40.55 -4.42
C ASN A 225 -13.90 -41.59 -3.80
N LEU A 226 -12.60 -41.55 -4.10
CA LEU A 226 -11.60 -42.43 -3.48
C LEU A 226 -11.64 -42.36 -1.95
N GLU A 227 -11.81 -41.16 -1.38
CA GLU A 227 -11.94 -40.99 0.07
C GLU A 227 -13.21 -41.62 0.64
N LYS A 228 -14.33 -41.61 -0.10
CA LYS A 228 -15.52 -42.39 0.27
C LYS A 228 -15.24 -43.89 0.22
N LEU A 229 -14.47 -44.38 -0.77
CA LEU A 229 -14.13 -45.81 -0.85
C LEU A 229 -13.27 -46.28 0.33
N VAL A 230 -12.42 -45.42 0.90
CA VAL A 230 -11.70 -45.72 2.14
C VAL A 230 -12.67 -46.02 3.29
N SER A 231 -13.83 -45.36 3.34
CA SER A 231 -14.86 -45.68 4.34
C SER A 231 -15.48 -47.07 4.13
N VAL A 232 -15.62 -47.52 2.88
CA VAL A 232 -16.07 -48.88 2.55
C VAL A 232 -15.05 -49.90 3.06
N VAL A 233 -13.76 -49.70 2.77
CA VAL A 233 -12.64 -50.54 3.27
C VAL A 233 -12.67 -50.63 4.80
N LYS A 234 -12.79 -49.48 5.49
CA LYS A 234 -12.91 -49.43 6.95
C LYS A 234 -14.12 -50.21 7.45
N SER A 235 -15.28 -50.02 6.83
CA SER A 235 -16.50 -50.74 7.21
C SER A 235 -16.37 -52.25 7.04
N THR A 236 -15.69 -52.71 5.98
CA THR A 236 -15.44 -54.13 5.73
C THR A 236 -14.47 -54.71 6.75
N ARG A 237 -13.39 -53.98 7.10
CA ARG A 237 -12.48 -54.36 8.19
C ARG A 237 -13.19 -54.41 9.54
N GLU A 238 -14.05 -53.43 9.84
CA GLU A 238 -14.85 -53.46 11.06
C GLU A 238 -15.80 -54.66 11.10
N LYS A 239 -16.47 -54.98 9.98
CA LYS A 239 -17.34 -56.17 9.88
C LYS A 239 -16.53 -57.46 10.09
N ALA A 240 -15.37 -57.58 9.43
CA ALA A 240 -14.46 -58.72 9.59
C ALA A 240 -13.96 -58.85 11.04
N GLY A 241 -13.53 -57.73 11.64
CA GLY A 241 -13.11 -57.66 13.04
C GLY A 241 -14.24 -57.97 14.02
N ARG A 242 -15.47 -57.48 13.79
CA ARG A 242 -16.65 -57.85 14.58
C ARG A 242 -16.96 -59.34 14.47
N LYS A 243 -16.81 -59.95 13.28
CA LYS A 243 -17.01 -61.40 13.07
C LYS A 243 -15.93 -62.23 13.76
N ALA A 244 -14.65 -61.87 13.61
CA ALA A 244 -13.54 -62.51 14.31
C ALA A 244 -13.65 -62.39 15.84
N ASN A 245 -13.98 -61.20 16.33
CA ASN A 245 -14.19 -60.96 17.76
C ASN A 245 -15.45 -61.65 18.28
N ALA A 246 -16.53 -61.78 17.50
CA ALA A 246 -17.71 -62.54 17.88
C ALA A 246 -17.35 -64.02 18.07
N LEU A 247 -16.59 -64.61 17.14
CA LEU A 247 -16.10 -65.99 17.24
C LEU A 247 -15.16 -66.18 18.44
N LYS A 248 -14.22 -65.25 18.66
CA LYS A 248 -13.30 -65.27 19.80
C LYS A 248 -14.04 -65.11 21.13
N LYS A 249 -14.94 -64.12 21.25
CA LYS A 249 -15.76 -63.89 22.46
C LYS A 249 -16.71 -65.05 22.73
N GLU A 250 -17.22 -65.72 21.71
CA GLU A 250 -18.01 -66.94 21.89
C GLU A 250 -17.14 -68.07 22.47
N GLY A 251 -15.92 -68.25 21.96
CA GLY A 251 -14.94 -69.18 22.51
C GLY A 251 -14.52 -68.85 23.95
N GLU A 252 -14.16 -67.59 24.24
CA GLU A 252 -13.80 -67.12 25.58
C GLU A 252 -14.97 -67.21 26.56
N ARG A 253 -16.21 -66.94 26.12
CA ARG A 253 -17.40 -67.12 26.96
C ARG A 253 -17.65 -68.59 27.26
N LYS A 254 -17.48 -69.49 26.28
CA LYS A 254 -17.55 -70.94 26.52
C LYS A 254 -16.48 -71.37 27.52
N ALA A 255 -15.24 -70.92 27.33
CA ALA A 255 -14.13 -71.22 28.24
C ALA A 255 -14.33 -70.66 29.65
N ASN A 256 -14.79 -69.41 29.77
CA ASN A 256 -15.08 -68.80 31.07
C ASN A 256 -16.27 -69.46 31.76
N PHE A 257 -17.35 -69.77 31.04
CA PHE A 257 -18.47 -70.50 31.63
C PHE A 257 -18.00 -71.85 32.21
N VAL A 258 -17.22 -72.62 31.44
CA VAL A 258 -16.63 -73.90 31.88
C VAL A 258 -15.64 -73.72 33.05
N LYS A 259 -14.94 -72.59 33.14
CA LYS A 259 -13.99 -72.32 34.22
C LYS A 259 -14.66 -72.08 35.57
N TYR A 260 -15.85 -71.46 35.55
CA TYR A 260 -16.56 -71.07 36.77
C TYR A 260 -17.73 -72.00 37.14
N ASP A 261 -18.14 -72.89 36.26
CA ASP A 261 -19.02 -74.05 36.50
C ASP A 261 -18.20 -75.20 37.11
N LYS A 262 -17.98 -75.15 38.44
CA LYS A 262 -17.06 -76.06 39.14
C LYS A 262 -17.65 -77.44 39.39
N ASP A 263 -18.97 -77.53 39.53
CA ASP A 263 -19.70 -78.78 39.68
C ASP A 263 -20.05 -79.41 38.31
N LYS A 264 -19.85 -78.68 37.21
CA LYS A 264 -20.06 -79.12 35.81
C LYS A 264 -21.51 -79.52 35.56
N ASP A 265 -22.45 -78.94 36.31
CA ASP A 265 -23.88 -79.23 36.17
C ASP A 265 -24.52 -78.45 35.00
N GLY A 266 -23.74 -77.58 34.35
CA GLY A 266 -24.18 -76.73 33.24
C GLY A 266 -24.94 -75.48 33.70
N LYS A 267 -24.86 -75.12 34.99
CA LYS A 267 -25.51 -73.98 35.63
C LYS A 267 -24.52 -73.33 36.62
N LEU A 268 -24.56 -72.01 36.73
CA LEU A 268 -23.75 -71.31 37.73
C LEU A 268 -24.54 -71.08 39.02
N SER A 269 -23.99 -71.54 40.14
CA SER A 269 -24.50 -71.28 41.48
C SER A 269 -24.18 -69.86 41.98
N GLN A 270 -24.89 -69.41 43.02
CA GLN A 270 -24.73 -68.05 43.59
C GLN A 270 -23.26 -67.76 44.00
N LYS A 271 -22.57 -68.74 44.58
CA LYS A 271 -21.15 -68.63 44.98
C LYS A 271 -20.20 -68.55 43.78
N GLU A 272 -20.53 -69.21 42.68
CA GLU A 272 -19.75 -69.17 41.44
C GLU A 272 -19.94 -67.84 40.70
N ILE A 273 -21.13 -67.25 40.79
CA ILE A 273 -21.44 -65.92 40.24
C ILE A 273 -20.69 -64.83 41.00
N GLU A 274 -20.60 -64.91 42.34
CA GLU A 274 -19.76 -64.00 43.14
C GLU A 274 -18.28 -64.13 42.80
N ALA A 275 -17.78 -65.37 42.70
CA ALA A 275 -16.40 -65.64 42.29
C ALA A 275 -16.10 -65.14 40.88
N TYR A 276 -17.05 -65.31 39.95
CA TYR A 276 -16.97 -64.80 38.58
C TYR A 276 -16.95 -63.27 38.54
N SER A 277 -17.84 -62.60 39.28
CA SER A 277 -17.89 -61.14 39.34
C SER A 277 -16.58 -60.55 39.89
N LYS A 278 -16.03 -61.16 40.94
CA LYS A 278 -14.78 -60.70 41.55
C LYS A 278 -13.57 -60.99 40.67
N ALA A 279 -13.47 -62.19 40.08
CA ALA A 279 -12.28 -62.61 39.33
C ALA A 279 -12.27 -62.18 37.86
N ALA A 280 -13.42 -62.09 37.20
CA ALA A 280 -13.51 -61.77 35.77
C ALA A 280 -13.92 -60.31 35.50
N ILE A 281 -14.67 -59.68 36.41
CA ILE A 281 -15.19 -58.31 36.23
C ILE A 281 -14.54 -57.33 37.23
N ASP A 282 -13.78 -57.82 38.22
CA ASP A 282 -13.16 -57.03 39.29
C ASP A 282 -14.20 -56.09 39.94
N PHE A 283 -15.34 -56.66 40.27
CA PHE A 283 -16.45 -55.95 40.91
C PHE A 283 -17.04 -56.82 42.01
N GLN A 284 -17.08 -56.28 43.21
CA GLN A 284 -17.70 -56.94 44.35
C GLN A 284 -19.19 -56.63 44.31
N LEU A 285 -19.99 -57.64 43.94
CA LEU A 285 -21.44 -57.53 43.93
C LEU A 285 -21.95 -57.30 45.36
N THR A 286 -22.79 -56.29 45.53
CA THR A 286 -23.56 -56.15 46.77
C THR A 286 -24.63 -57.26 46.82
N PRO A 287 -24.97 -57.76 48.01
CA PRO A 287 -25.95 -58.85 48.18
C PRO A 287 -27.28 -58.56 47.47
N ASP A 288 -27.77 -57.33 47.57
CA ASP A 288 -29.03 -56.88 46.95
C ASP A 288 -29.01 -56.93 45.41
N VAL A 289 -27.84 -56.72 44.79
CA VAL A 289 -27.67 -56.77 43.34
C VAL A 289 -27.53 -58.22 42.88
N LEU A 290 -26.81 -59.04 43.64
CA LEU A 290 -26.67 -60.47 43.37
C LEU A 290 -28.03 -61.18 43.39
N ASP A 291 -28.88 -60.90 44.37
CA ASP A 291 -30.22 -61.50 44.49
C ASP A 291 -31.15 -61.09 43.35
N LYS A 292 -31.09 -59.82 42.90
CA LYS A 292 -31.83 -59.34 41.73
C LYS A 292 -31.36 -60.01 40.43
N ILE A 293 -30.06 -60.28 40.31
CA ILE A 293 -29.48 -60.96 39.16
C ILE A 293 -29.94 -62.43 39.14
N MET A 294 -29.85 -63.13 40.27
CA MET A 294 -30.31 -64.52 40.45
C MET A 294 -31.79 -64.67 40.15
N LYS A 295 -32.65 -63.85 40.77
CA LYS A 295 -34.12 -63.88 40.56
C LYS A 295 -34.53 -63.70 39.09
N SER A 296 -33.70 -63.03 38.29
CA SER A 296 -33.99 -62.79 36.87
C SER A 296 -33.40 -63.82 35.90
N LEU A 297 -32.43 -64.63 36.33
CA LEU A 297 -31.68 -65.50 35.44
C LEU A 297 -31.70 -66.98 35.84
N GLU A 298 -32.19 -67.34 37.02
CA GLU A 298 -32.22 -68.72 37.51
C GLU A 298 -33.11 -69.64 36.62
N PRO A 299 -32.65 -70.86 36.28
CA PRO A 299 -31.28 -71.36 36.38
C PRO A 299 -30.35 -70.71 35.34
N VAL A 300 -29.13 -70.34 35.75
CA VAL A 300 -28.14 -69.61 34.93
C VAL A 300 -27.35 -70.57 34.06
N THR A 301 -27.94 -70.97 32.93
CA THR A 301 -27.28 -71.81 31.91
C THR A 301 -26.35 -70.98 31.01
N PHE A 302 -25.51 -71.65 30.21
CA PHE A 302 -24.61 -70.99 29.25
C PHE A 302 -25.32 -69.98 28.34
N ALA A 303 -26.55 -70.30 27.89
CA ALA A 303 -27.37 -69.39 27.08
C ALA A 303 -27.70 -68.07 27.80
N LYS A 304 -27.82 -68.10 29.13
CA LYS A 304 -28.10 -66.95 29.99
C LYS A 304 -26.83 -66.30 30.57
N PHE A 305 -25.65 -66.92 30.42
CA PHE A 305 -24.38 -66.40 30.92
C PHE A 305 -24.01 -65.01 30.34
N ARG A 306 -24.39 -64.76 29.08
CA ARG A 306 -24.26 -63.42 28.48
C ARG A 306 -25.10 -62.38 29.24
N SER A 307 -26.31 -62.74 29.64
CA SER A 307 -27.22 -61.87 30.38
C SER A 307 -26.75 -61.66 31.83
N LEU A 308 -26.13 -62.68 32.44
CA LEU A 308 -25.46 -62.57 33.75
C LEU A 308 -24.31 -61.55 33.69
N HIS A 309 -23.37 -61.75 32.77
CA HIS A 309 -22.24 -60.84 32.57
C HIS A 309 -22.71 -59.40 32.28
N GLN A 310 -23.78 -59.25 31.49
CA GLN A 310 -24.37 -57.95 31.18
C GLN A 310 -24.96 -57.27 32.43
N LYS A 311 -25.71 -57.98 33.28
CA LYS A 311 -26.29 -57.39 34.50
C LYS A 311 -25.24 -57.03 35.55
N VAL A 312 -24.21 -57.86 35.72
CA VAL A 312 -23.06 -57.55 36.61
C VAL A 312 -22.27 -56.35 36.07
N SER A 313 -22.05 -56.28 34.75
CA SER A 313 -21.38 -55.13 34.13
C SER A 313 -22.21 -53.85 34.20
N ILE A 314 -23.54 -53.93 34.08
CA ILE A 314 -24.45 -52.79 34.26
C ILE A 314 -24.31 -52.23 35.68
N ALA A 315 -24.32 -53.09 36.70
CA ALA A 315 -24.11 -52.68 38.09
C ALA A 315 -22.74 -52.00 38.31
N LYS A 316 -21.67 -52.54 37.74
CA LYS A 316 -20.34 -51.89 37.75
C LYS A 316 -20.37 -50.52 37.06
N SER A 317 -20.98 -50.45 35.87
CA SER A 317 -21.06 -49.21 35.09
C SER A 317 -21.93 -48.14 35.74
N GLU A 318 -22.94 -48.50 36.53
CA GLU A 318 -23.77 -47.53 37.25
C GLU A 318 -23.00 -46.88 38.40
N VAL A 319 -22.18 -47.65 39.13
CA VAL A 319 -21.30 -47.14 40.18
C VAL A 319 -20.22 -46.23 39.58
N LEU A 320 -19.60 -46.67 38.48
CA LEU A 320 -18.54 -45.93 37.79
C LEU A 320 -19.08 -44.67 37.07
N ALA A 321 -20.31 -44.71 36.56
CA ALA A 321 -20.98 -43.54 35.99
C ALA A 321 -21.36 -42.51 37.05
N ARG A 322 -21.70 -42.92 38.28
CA ARG A 322 -21.95 -41.97 39.38
C ARG A 322 -20.65 -41.25 39.80
N THR A 323 -19.54 -41.97 39.85
CA THR A 323 -18.23 -41.35 40.16
C THR A 323 -17.76 -40.43 39.02
N GLN A 324 -17.91 -40.85 37.76
CA GLN A 324 -17.56 -40.02 36.60
C GLN A 324 -18.42 -38.76 36.49
N ARG A 325 -19.74 -38.84 36.73
CA ARG A 325 -20.60 -37.64 36.76
C ARG A 325 -20.19 -36.66 37.86
N ALA A 326 -19.84 -37.15 39.04
CA ALA A 326 -19.36 -36.28 40.12
C ALA A 326 -18.02 -35.60 39.78
N GLU A 327 -17.11 -36.32 39.13
CA GLU A 327 -15.84 -35.75 38.64
C GLU A 327 -16.03 -34.78 37.47
N GLU A 328 -16.93 -35.07 36.54
CA GLU A 328 -17.29 -34.21 35.41
C GLU A 328 -17.99 -32.93 35.87
N GLU A 329 -18.91 -33.01 36.84
CA GLU A 329 -19.57 -31.85 37.46
C GLU A 329 -18.55 -30.98 38.23
N ALA A 330 -17.60 -31.59 38.93
CA ALA A 330 -16.52 -30.85 39.59
C ALA A 330 -15.60 -30.14 38.58
N LYS A 331 -15.21 -30.83 37.50
CA LYS A 331 -14.40 -30.23 36.41
C LYS A 331 -15.16 -29.12 35.68
N ALA A 332 -16.47 -29.29 35.44
CA ALA A 332 -17.30 -28.30 34.78
C ALA A 332 -17.41 -27.00 35.58
N LYS A 333 -17.52 -27.08 36.92
CA LYS A 333 -17.55 -25.89 37.79
C LYS A 333 -16.24 -25.10 37.72
N VAL A 334 -15.10 -25.78 37.80
CA VAL A 334 -13.77 -25.13 37.69
C VAL A 334 -13.59 -24.45 36.33
N ILE A 335 -13.98 -25.12 35.23
CA ILE A 335 -13.90 -24.54 33.89
C ILE A 335 -14.82 -23.32 33.75
N GLN A 336 -16.02 -23.37 34.35
CA GLN A 336 -16.97 -22.26 34.31
C GLN A 336 -16.45 -21.02 35.06
N GLU A 337 -15.88 -21.20 36.25
CA GLU A 337 -15.28 -20.11 37.03
C GLU A 337 -14.11 -19.46 36.26
N GLN A 338 -13.26 -20.27 35.64
CA GLN A 338 -12.14 -19.76 34.84
C GLN A 338 -12.63 -19.02 33.59
N ARG A 339 -13.68 -19.49 32.91
CA ARG A 339 -14.31 -18.76 31.79
C ARG A 339 -14.86 -17.42 32.22
N GLN A 340 -15.50 -17.34 33.39
CA GLN A 340 -16.02 -16.09 33.93
C GLN A 340 -14.90 -15.09 34.26
N ALA A 341 -13.79 -15.57 34.83
CA ALA A 341 -12.62 -14.73 35.11
C ALA A 341 -12.03 -14.13 33.82
N ILE A 342 -11.84 -14.96 32.78
CA ILE A 342 -11.33 -14.49 31.48
C ILE A 342 -12.31 -13.53 30.81
N GLN A 343 -13.62 -13.84 30.85
CA GLN A 343 -14.65 -12.95 30.30
C GLN A 343 -14.63 -11.58 30.99
N ALA A 344 -14.45 -11.52 32.32
CA ALA A 344 -14.35 -10.25 33.04
C ALA A 344 -13.12 -9.42 32.61
N VAL A 345 -11.99 -10.06 32.31
CA VAL A 345 -10.80 -9.37 31.77
C VAL A 345 -11.09 -8.83 30.36
N LEU A 346 -11.72 -9.63 29.50
CA LEU A 346 -12.10 -9.21 28.14
C LEU A 346 -13.11 -8.05 28.16
N ASP A 347 -14.09 -8.08 29.06
CA ASP A 347 -15.05 -6.99 29.25
C ASP A 347 -14.34 -5.70 29.71
N ALA A 348 -13.38 -5.80 30.63
CA ALA A 348 -12.57 -4.67 31.05
C ALA A 348 -11.71 -4.08 29.91
N VAL A 349 -11.16 -4.94 29.04
CA VAL A 349 -10.46 -4.50 27.82
C VAL A 349 -11.41 -3.79 26.86
N ALA A 350 -12.64 -4.29 26.70
CA ALA A 350 -13.64 -3.66 25.85
C ALA A 350 -14.05 -2.26 26.35
N GLU A 351 -14.21 -2.06 27.67
CA GLU A 351 -14.48 -0.73 28.26
C GLU A 351 -13.30 0.24 28.12
N LEU A 352 -12.06 -0.25 28.26
CA LEU A 352 -10.86 0.55 27.98
C LEU A 352 -10.84 1.00 26.53
N HIS A 353 -11.13 0.11 25.57
CA HIS A 353 -11.21 0.50 24.16
C HIS A 353 -12.29 1.55 23.89
N LYS A 354 -13.46 1.47 24.53
CA LYS A 354 -14.49 2.52 24.39
C LYS A 354 -13.98 3.88 24.85
N THR A 355 -13.28 3.91 25.99
CA THR A 355 -12.71 5.14 26.55
C THR A 355 -11.65 5.72 25.60
N VAL A 356 -10.71 4.89 25.13
CA VAL A 356 -9.68 5.31 24.18
C VAL A 356 -10.28 5.76 22.84
N GLU A 357 -11.29 5.07 22.33
CA GLU A 357 -11.98 5.46 21.09
C GLU A 357 -12.66 6.83 21.22
N ALA A 358 -13.21 7.14 22.39
CA ALA A 358 -13.75 8.47 22.69
C ALA A 358 -12.65 9.53 22.71
N THR A 359 -11.54 9.30 23.42
CA THR A 359 -10.37 10.20 23.45
C THR A 359 -9.79 10.44 22.06
N ALA A 360 -9.64 9.38 21.25
CA ALA A 360 -9.16 9.49 19.87
C ALA A 360 -10.12 10.30 19.00
N THR A 361 -11.44 10.16 19.20
CA THR A 361 -12.46 10.95 18.48
C THR A 361 -12.39 12.42 18.87
N GLU A 362 -12.23 12.72 20.16
CA GLU A 362 -12.04 14.08 20.65
C GLU A 362 -10.77 14.72 20.05
N ALA A 363 -9.67 13.96 20.03
CA ALA A 363 -8.42 14.40 19.42
C ALA A 363 -8.56 14.67 17.91
N GLU A 364 -9.25 13.80 17.17
CA GLU A 364 -9.54 14.03 15.75
C GLU A 364 -10.37 15.30 15.50
N VAL A 365 -11.38 15.57 16.33
CA VAL A 365 -12.21 16.77 16.21
C VAL A 365 -11.39 18.02 16.51
N LYS A 366 -10.60 18.01 17.58
CA LYS A 366 -9.72 19.12 17.96
C LYS A 366 -8.59 19.34 16.96
N ALA A 367 -8.16 18.33 16.21
CA ALA A 367 -7.11 18.45 15.18
C ALA A 367 -7.59 19.10 13.87
N ARG A 368 -8.90 19.20 13.62
CA ARG A 368 -9.44 19.76 12.36
C ARG A 368 -8.92 21.17 12.01
N PRO A 369 -8.79 22.13 12.96
CA PRO A 369 -8.27 23.46 12.66
C PRO A 369 -6.78 23.46 12.23
N LEU A 370 -5.99 22.46 12.62
CA LEU A 370 -4.59 22.34 12.19
C LEU A 370 -4.45 21.81 10.77
N VAL A 371 -5.33 20.89 10.39
CA VAL A 371 -5.31 20.22 9.09
C VAL A 371 -5.94 21.10 8.01
N ARG A 372 -6.91 21.95 8.37
CA ARG A 372 -7.46 22.96 7.45
C ARG A 372 -6.47 24.11 7.30
N ASP A 373 -6.39 24.68 6.09
CA ASP A 373 -5.61 25.88 5.81
C ASP A 373 -6.27 27.15 6.40
N GLY A 374 -6.47 27.16 7.71
CA GLY A 374 -6.86 28.34 8.46
C GLY A 374 -5.67 29.24 8.76
N GLU A 375 -5.88 30.54 8.74
CA GLU A 375 -4.89 31.55 9.17
C GLU A 375 -4.83 31.64 10.71
N LEU A 376 -4.44 30.56 11.39
CA LEU A 376 -4.19 30.60 12.84
C LEU A 376 -2.82 31.25 13.11
N ALA A 377 -2.73 32.15 14.09
CA ALA A 377 -1.45 32.72 14.55
C ALA A 377 -0.53 31.62 15.09
N ALA A 378 0.78 31.84 15.06
CA ALA A 378 1.76 30.83 15.46
C ALA A 378 1.55 30.30 16.90
N ASP A 379 1.27 31.19 17.84
CA ASP A 379 1.02 30.85 19.24
C ASP A 379 -0.26 29.98 19.39
N ALA A 380 -1.32 30.30 18.64
CA ALA A 380 -2.57 29.51 18.65
C ALA A 380 -2.39 28.10 18.05
N ILE A 381 -1.55 27.96 17.01
CA ILE A 381 -1.21 26.65 16.44
C ILE A 381 -0.45 25.82 17.49
N LYS A 382 0.49 26.45 18.20
CA LYS A 382 1.30 25.79 19.24
C LYS A 382 0.44 25.31 20.41
N GLU A 383 -0.38 26.18 20.99
CA GLU A 383 -1.26 25.83 22.12
C GLU A 383 -2.20 24.67 21.76
N LEU A 384 -2.77 24.70 20.56
CA LEU A 384 -3.67 23.65 20.11
C LEU A 384 -2.94 22.33 19.81
N ALA A 385 -1.70 22.39 19.30
CA ALA A 385 -0.85 21.22 19.15
C ALA A 385 -0.47 20.60 20.50
N ASP A 386 -0.17 21.42 21.52
CA ASP A 386 0.16 20.96 22.87
C ASP A 386 -1.05 20.29 23.54
N ALA A 387 -2.24 20.89 23.43
CA ALA A 387 -3.48 20.29 23.93
C ALA A 387 -3.81 18.95 23.26
N LEU A 388 -3.52 18.81 21.96
CA LEU A 388 -3.70 17.56 21.23
C LEU A 388 -2.67 16.50 21.61
N GLU A 389 -1.43 16.89 21.89
CA GLU A 389 -0.39 15.95 22.34
C GLU A 389 -0.79 15.25 23.64
N VAL A 390 -1.38 15.98 24.59
CA VAL A 390 -1.90 15.40 25.84
C VAL A 390 -2.98 14.34 25.56
N LEU A 391 -3.90 14.62 24.63
CA LEU A 391 -4.95 13.65 24.25
C LEU A 391 -4.38 12.44 23.52
N VAL A 392 -3.38 12.64 22.65
CA VAL A 392 -2.67 11.56 21.96
C VAL A 392 -1.95 10.67 22.97
N GLN A 393 -1.20 11.24 23.92
CA GLN A 393 -0.50 10.50 24.96
C GLN A 393 -1.48 9.68 25.82
N SER A 394 -2.58 10.30 26.28
CA SER A 394 -3.62 9.60 27.04
C SER A 394 -4.23 8.42 26.26
N ALA A 395 -4.47 8.59 24.96
CA ALA A 395 -4.97 7.51 24.11
C ALA A 395 -3.93 6.39 23.90
N GLU A 396 -2.64 6.74 23.72
CA GLU A 396 -1.54 5.78 23.59
C GLU A 396 -1.34 4.95 24.87
N GLU A 397 -1.37 5.58 26.04
CA GLU A 397 -1.32 4.91 27.34
C GLU A 397 -2.50 3.95 27.54
N GLY A 398 -3.73 4.40 27.21
CA GLY A 398 -4.92 3.56 27.28
C GLY A 398 -4.86 2.35 26.33
N LEU A 399 -4.34 2.53 25.11
CA LEU A 399 -4.09 1.42 24.17
C LEU A 399 -3.06 0.44 24.72
N SER A 400 -1.98 0.93 25.34
CA SER A 400 -0.95 0.09 25.95
C SER A 400 -1.51 -0.76 27.09
N LEU A 401 -2.31 -0.15 27.98
CA LEU A 401 -2.98 -0.85 29.08
C LEU A 401 -3.97 -1.92 28.56
N ALA A 402 -4.77 -1.58 27.55
CA ALA A 402 -5.72 -2.52 26.94
C ALA A 402 -4.98 -3.70 26.29
N SER A 403 -3.89 -3.44 25.57
CA SER A 403 -3.06 -4.47 24.92
C SER A 403 -2.41 -5.41 25.94
N ALA A 404 -1.90 -4.87 27.06
CA ALA A 404 -1.32 -5.68 28.13
C ALA A 404 -2.33 -6.62 28.78
N LYS A 405 -3.54 -6.13 29.11
CA LYS A 405 -4.63 -6.95 29.67
C LYS A 405 -5.15 -7.99 28.67
N LEU A 406 -5.22 -7.62 27.39
CA LEU A 406 -5.62 -8.54 26.34
C LEU A 406 -4.62 -9.68 26.20
N LYS A 407 -3.32 -9.37 26.27
CA LYS A 407 -2.26 -10.39 26.28
C LYS A 407 -2.37 -11.30 27.50
N GLU A 408 -2.62 -10.77 28.68
CA GLU A 408 -2.83 -11.57 29.89
C GLU A 408 -4.01 -12.56 29.72
N ALA A 409 -5.13 -12.11 29.15
CA ALA A 409 -6.28 -12.98 28.87
C ALA A 409 -5.94 -14.09 27.86
N LYS A 410 -5.15 -13.78 26.82
CA LYS A 410 -4.66 -14.77 25.84
C LYS A 410 -3.74 -15.80 26.48
N ASP A 411 -2.77 -15.35 27.28
CA ASP A 411 -1.81 -16.21 27.97
C ASP A 411 -2.55 -17.17 28.95
N GLN A 412 -3.58 -16.67 29.65
CA GLN A 412 -4.45 -17.50 30.50
C GLN A 412 -5.26 -18.55 29.70
N CYS A 413 -5.70 -18.22 28.49
CA CYS A 413 -6.37 -19.17 27.60
C CYS A 413 -5.41 -20.21 26.99
N GLU A 414 -4.19 -19.82 26.65
CA GLU A 414 -3.20 -20.72 26.05
C GLU A 414 -2.62 -21.72 27.05
N THR A 415 -2.41 -21.29 28.29
CA THR A 415 -1.86 -22.14 29.37
C THR A 415 -2.84 -23.20 29.86
N ASN A 416 -4.14 -23.04 29.61
CA ASN A 416 -5.17 -23.98 30.03
C ASN A 416 -5.79 -24.70 28.82
N GLU A 417 -5.48 -25.99 28.66
CA GLU A 417 -5.99 -26.81 27.53
C GLU A 417 -7.52 -26.76 27.38
N THR A 418 -8.27 -26.57 28.47
CA THR A 418 -9.74 -26.53 28.46
C THR A 418 -10.33 -25.18 28.05
N LEU A 419 -9.50 -24.12 28.05
CA LEU A 419 -9.88 -22.75 27.70
C LEU A 419 -9.26 -22.31 26.37
N LYS A 420 -8.41 -23.15 25.78
CA LYS A 420 -7.75 -22.86 24.51
C LYS A 420 -8.77 -22.51 23.43
N GLY A 421 -8.69 -21.28 22.93
CA GLY A 421 -9.57 -20.77 21.89
C GLY A 421 -10.85 -20.09 22.38
N TYR A 422 -11.10 -20.02 23.70
CA TYR A 422 -12.26 -19.32 24.25
C TYR A 422 -12.22 -17.82 23.97
N ASP A 423 -11.03 -17.23 24.06
CA ASP A 423 -10.76 -15.81 23.82
C ASP A 423 -10.82 -15.44 22.34
N GLN A 424 -10.59 -16.37 21.40
CA GLN A 424 -10.30 -16.07 19.99
C GLN A 424 -11.24 -15.04 19.36
N LYS A 425 -12.55 -15.17 19.59
CA LYS A 425 -13.55 -14.28 18.97
C LYS A 425 -13.52 -12.87 19.55
N GLU A 426 -13.57 -12.74 20.89
CA GLU A 426 -13.58 -11.43 21.55
C GLU A 426 -12.19 -10.79 21.54
N ALA A 427 -11.13 -11.57 21.65
CA ALA A 427 -9.76 -11.11 21.54
C ALA A 427 -9.47 -10.57 20.13
N ALA A 428 -9.83 -11.30 19.07
CA ALA A 428 -9.69 -10.79 17.69
C ALA A 428 -10.49 -9.50 17.46
N ARG A 429 -11.69 -9.40 18.07
CA ARG A 429 -12.50 -8.17 18.02
C ARG A 429 -11.81 -7.00 18.73
N CYS A 430 -11.19 -7.24 19.88
CA CYS A 430 -10.41 -6.22 20.60
C CYS A 430 -9.17 -5.81 19.81
N GLU A 431 -8.41 -6.75 19.23
CA GLU A 431 -7.24 -6.44 18.40
C GLU A 431 -7.59 -5.61 17.16
N GLN A 432 -8.71 -5.92 16.51
CA GLN A 432 -9.19 -5.14 15.38
C GLN A 432 -9.53 -3.70 15.78
N ARG A 433 -10.17 -3.51 16.95
CA ARG A 433 -10.46 -2.18 17.51
C ARG A 433 -9.18 -1.44 17.91
N GLU A 434 -8.24 -2.14 18.53
CA GLU A 434 -6.93 -1.60 18.90
C GLU A 434 -6.19 -1.09 17.67
N THR A 435 -6.10 -1.90 16.62
CA THR A 435 -5.41 -1.57 15.37
C THR A 435 -6.03 -0.35 14.69
N ARG A 436 -7.37 -0.30 14.62
CA ARG A 436 -8.10 0.84 14.06
C ARG A 436 -7.85 2.11 14.86
N THR A 437 -7.92 2.03 16.18
CA THR A 437 -7.78 3.19 17.07
C THR A 437 -6.34 3.69 17.10
N ARG A 438 -5.35 2.79 17.14
CA ARG A 438 -3.92 3.12 17.01
C ARG A 438 -3.63 3.86 15.71
N SER A 439 -4.22 3.42 14.60
CA SER A 439 -4.08 4.10 13.30
C SER A 439 -4.68 5.52 13.30
N ARG A 440 -5.76 5.76 14.05
CA ARG A 440 -6.40 7.08 14.21
C ARG A 440 -5.52 8.01 15.05
N VAL A 441 -5.07 7.53 16.21
CA VAL A 441 -4.18 8.27 17.12
C VAL A 441 -2.87 8.63 16.42
N ALA A 442 -2.27 7.70 15.66
CA ALA A 442 -1.05 7.96 14.88
C ALA A 442 -1.23 9.08 13.84
N LYS A 443 -2.40 9.18 13.18
CA LYS A 443 -2.71 10.28 12.24
C LYS A 443 -2.79 11.62 12.95
N VAL A 444 -3.42 11.67 14.13
CA VAL A 444 -3.48 12.90 14.94
C VAL A 444 -2.10 13.30 15.43
N ASN A 445 -1.30 12.35 15.90
CA ASN A 445 0.08 12.58 16.32
C ASN A 445 0.94 13.16 15.16
N ALA A 446 0.80 12.61 13.94
CA ALA A 446 1.47 13.17 12.77
C ALA A 446 1.02 14.61 12.46
N ALA A 447 -0.29 14.91 12.59
CA ALA A 447 -0.80 16.28 12.43
C ALA A 447 -0.27 17.24 13.50
N VAL A 448 -0.13 16.80 14.75
CA VAL A 448 0.48 17.57 15.85
C VAL A 448 1.94 17.91 15.53
N LYS A 449 2.73 16.95 15.05
CA LYS A 449 4.13 17.19 14.65
C LYS A 449 4.24 18.21 13.52
N LEU A 450 3.44 18.06 12.47
CA LEU A 450 3.39 19.01 11.36
C LEU A 450 2.92 20.40 11.81
N ALA A 451 1.95 20.47 12.72
CA ALA A 451 1.47 21.73 13.27
C ALA A 451 2.55 22.44 14.10
N ARG A 452 3.37 21.71 14.86
CA ARG A 452 4.51 22.30 15.57
C ARG A 452 5.55 22.89 14.63
N GLU A 453 5.89 22.17 13.56
CA GLU A 453 6.78 22.69 12.53
C GLU A 453 6.19 23.94 11.85
N LYS A 454 4.89 23.91 11.53
CA LYS A 454 4.16 25.05 10.95
C LYS A 454 4.12 26.24 11.91
N ALA A 455 3.85 26.01 13.20
CA ALA A 455 3.87 27.04 14.24
C ALA A 455 5.24 27.69 14.35
N MET A 456 6.31 26.89 14.36
CA MET A 456 7.69 27.39 14.41
C MET A 456 8.03 28.25 13.18
N ARG A 457 7.73 27.77 11.97
CA ARG A 457 7.97 28.53 10.73
C ARG A 457 7.15 29.82 10.70
N LYS A 458 5.89 29.76 11.15
CA LYS A 458 5.02 30.92 11.20
C LYS A 458 5.47 31.93 12.25
N ALA A 459 5.88 31.49 13.43
CA ALA A 459 6.44 32.37 14.47
C ALA A 459 7.69 33.08 13.95
N PHE A 460 8.56 32.36 13.24
CA PHE A 460 9.75 32.94 12.62
C PHE A 460 9.37 33.98 11.54
N ALA A 461 8.43 33.65 10.65
CA ALA A 461 7.96 34.57 9.61
C ALA A 461 7.27 35.81 10.19
N GLU A 462 6.47 35.66 11.25
CA GLU A 462 5.84 36.78 11.96
C GLU A 462 6.89 37.70 12.60
N ILE A 463 7.93 37.14 13.23
CA ILE A 463 9.04 37.92 13.80
C ILE A 463 9.88 38.59 12.71
N ASP A 464 10.18 37.90 11.60
CA ASP A 464 10.97 38.48 10.50
C ASP A 464 10.19 39.58 9.75
N GLN A 465 8.86 39.47 9.65
CA GLN A 465 8.02 40.57 9.19
C GLN A 465 8.11 41.76 10.14
N LYS A 466 8.00 41.54 11.46
CA LYS A 466 8.17 42.61 12.46
C LYS A 466 9.57 43.22 12.45
N ARG A 467 10.60 42.41 12.15
CA ARG A 467 11.97 42.90 11.91
C ARG A 467 12.00 43.81 10.69
N THR A 468 11.35 43.43 9.59
CA THR A 468 11.25 44.25 8.37
C THR A 468 10.52 45.56 8.64
N ASP A 469 9.40 45.53 9.37
CA ASP A 469 8.65 46.72 9.77
C ASP A 469 9.51 47.64 10.67
N CYS A 470 10.23 47.05 11.62
CA CYS A 470 11.16 47.75 12.50
C CYS A 470 12.29 48.44 11.72
N VAL A 471 12.95 47.73 10.80
CA VAL A 471 14.00 48.29 9.94
C VAL A 471 13.46 49.44 9.10
N THR A 472 12.25 49.28 8.54
CA THR A 472 11.59 50.32 7.75
C THR A 472 11.33 51.56 8.61
N ALA A 473 10.85 51.40 9.83
CA ALA A 473 10.60 52.51 10.76
C ALA A 473 11.89 53.19 11.23
N ILE A 474 12.97 52.44 11.49
CA ILE A 474 14.29 53.00 11.82
C ILE A 474 14.83 53.82 10.65
N ARG A 475 14.76 53.29 9.42
CA ARG A 475 15.21 54.01 8.22
C ARG A 475 14.39 55.26 7.97
N ALA A 476 13.06 55.20 8.13
CA ALA A 476 12.20 56.38 8.02
C ALA A 476 12.64 57.49 9.00
N LYS A 477 12.92 57.14 10.26
CA LYS A 477 13.45 58.07 11.25
C LYS A 477 14.85 58.59 10.89
N MET A 478 15.73 57.74 10.38
CA MET A 478 17.06 58.14 9.90
C MET A 478 16.97 59.16 8.75
N THR A 479 16.06 58.93 7.81
CA THR A 479 15.80 59.84 6.68
C THR A 479 15.19 61.16 7.17
N GLU A 480 14.21 61.11 8.08
CA GLU A 480 13.58 62.30 8.68
C GLU A 480 14.58 63.18 9.45
N GLU A 481 15.49 62.55 10.22
CA GLU A 481 16.50 63.25 11.02
C GLU A 481 17.81 63.51 10.26
N ALA A 482 17.92 63.09 8.99
CA ALA A 482 19.13 63.13 8.18
C ALA A 482 20.38 62.54 8.87
N LYS A 483 20.21 61.40 9.57
CA LYS A 483 21.27 60.71 10.33
C LYS A 483 21.75 59.46 9.61
N THR A 484 23.05 59.20 9.71
CA THR A 484 23.62 57.90 9.29
C THR A 484 23.28 56.79 10.29
N GLY A 485 23.43 55.51 9.90
CA GLY A 485 23.16 54.39 10.81
C GLY A 485 24.02 54.42 12.07
N GLU A 486 25.26 54.93 11.98
CA GLU A 486 26.14 55.10 13.13
C GLU A 486 25.66 56.20 14.08
N GLN A 487 25.23 57.33 13.53
CA GLN A 487 24.67 58.44 14.32
C GLN A 487 23.33 58.05 14.96
N CYS A 488 22.53 57.25 14.26
CA CYS A 488 21.31 56.67 14.81
C CYS A 488 21.62 55.78 16.02
N PHE A 489 22.58 54.85 15.88
CA PHE A 489 23.02 53.98 16.99
C PHE A 489 23.58 54.78 18.18
N GLU A 490 24.42 55.78 17.92
CA GLU A 490 24.92 56.69 18.96
C GLU A 490 23.80 57.42 19.68
N GLY A 491 22.73 57.79 18.97
CA GLY A 491 21.53 58.38 19.54
C GLY A 491 20.69 57.44 20.42
N VAL A 492 20.82 56.11 20.26
CA VAL A 492 20.06 55.13 21.07
C VAL A 492 20.65 54.94 22.46
N ASN A 493 21.98 54.73 22.56
CA ASN A 493 22.63 54.43 23.84
C ASN A 493 24.04 55.05 23.98
N GLY A 494 24.29 56.20 23.37
CA GLY A 494 25.58 56.89 23.45
C GLY A 494 26.75 56.09 22.88
N GLY A 495 26.48 55.25 21.87
CA GLY A 495 27.49 54.40 21.20
C GLY A 495 27.87 53.13 21.97
N LYS A 496 27.23 52.84 23.11
CA LYS A 496 27.39 51.57 23.84
C LYS A 496 26.46 50.49 23.28
N PRO A 497 26.77 49.20 23.47
CA PRO A 497 25.84 48.12 23.13
C PRO A 497 24.44 48.38 23.71
N VAL A 498 23.41 48.04 22.94
CA VAL A 498 22.02 48.34 23.31
C VAL A 498 21.46 47.15 24.07
N ALA A 499 21.20 47.32 25.36
CA ALA A 499 20.51 46.33 26.17
C ALA A 499 19.02 46.25 25.80
N LYS A 500 18.36 45.16 26.20
CA LYS A 500 16.96 44.88 25.89
C LYS A 500 16.01 46.04 26.22
N ASP A 501 16.03 46.55 27.46
CA ASP A 501 15.12 47.62 27.89
C ASP A 501 15.33 48.92 27.10
N THR A 502 16.59 49.23 26.77
CA THR A 502 16.95 50.38 25.94
C THR A 502 16.45 50.22 24.51
N PHE A 503 16.55 49.01 23.94
CA PHE A 503 16.03 48.72 22.61
C PHE A 503 14.50 48.83 22.57
N GLU A 504 13.81 48.28 23.57
CA GLU A 504 12.35 48.39 23.67
C GLU A 504 11.88 49.86 23.78
N ALA A 505 12.58 50.68 24.58
CA ALA A 505 12.30 52.11 24.68
C ALA A 505 12.52 52.83 23.35
N PHE A 506 13.58 52.46 22.62
CA PHE A 506 13.86 52.99 21.29
C PHE A 506 12.75 52.64 20.28
N LEU A 507 12.29 51.39 20.24
CA LEU A 507 11.22 50.94 19.35
C LEU A 507 9.89 51.68 19.60
N LYS A 508 9.56 51.97 20.86
CA LYS A 508 8.37 52.77 21.22
C LYS A 508 8.43 54.21 20.69
N GLY A 509 9.62 54.72 20.41
CA GLY A 509 9.85 56.06 19.86
C GLY A 509 9.87 56.12 18.33
N LEU A 510 9.57 55.01 17.63
CA LEU A 510 9.51 54.96 16.17
C LEU A 510 8.06 55.13 15.68
N ALA A 511 7.84 56.12 14.81
CA ALA A 511 6.53 56.34 14.21
C ALA A 511 6.16 55.20 13.24
N GLY A 512 4.91 54.73 13.29
CA GLY A 512 4.39 53.71 12.38
C GLY A 512 4.75 52.26 12.73
N LEU A 513 5.48 52.01 13.83
CA LEU A 513 5.79 50.66 14.28
C LEU A 513 4.81 50.19 15.37
N GLU A 514 3.93 49.27 15.02
CA GLU A 514 2.99 48.64 15.96
C GLU A 514 3.52 47.27 16.41
N LEU A 515 3.90 47.19 17.69
CA LEU A 515 4.32 45.96 18.36
C LEU A 515 3.35 45.62 19.48
N GLY A 516 2.86 44.38 19.47
CA GLY A 516 2.07 43.82 20.57
C GLY A 516 2.91 43.58 21.82
N GLU A 517 2.24 43.28 22.93
CA GLU A 517 2.89 42.96 24.21
C GLU A 517 3.89 41.80 24.04
N GLY A 518 5.12 41.98 24.51
CA GLY A 518 6.21 41.00 24.40
C GLY A 518 6.84 40.83 23.01
N GLN A 519 6.30 41.44 21.94
CA GLN A 519 6.90 41.33 20.59
C GLN A 519 8.25 42.06 20.48
N ALA A 520 8.42 43.18 21.18
CA ALA A 520 9.68 43.92 21.23
C ALA A 520 10.82 43.06 21.83
N GLN A 521 10.51 42.30 22.89
CA GLN A 521 11.43 41.33 23.46
C GLN A 521 11.77 40.21 22.47
N LYS A 522 10.77 39.56 21.86
CA LYS A 522 11.00 38.47 20.88
C LYS A 522 11.86 38.96 19.70
N LEU A 523 11.63 40.20 19.25
CA LEU A 523 12.40 40.82 18.18
C LEU A 523 13.84 41.11 18.62
N PHE A 524 14.04 41.61 19.84
CA PHE A 524 15.38 41.80 20.42
C PHE A 524 16.15 40.48 20.45
N GLU A 525 15.55 39.42 21.00
CA GLU A 525 16.17 38.08 21.10
C GLU A 525 16.53 37.54 19.71
N HIS A 526 15.64 37.71 18.72
CA HIS A 526 15.88 37.33 17.34
C HIS A 526 17.07 38.08 16.70
N ILE A 527 17.18 39.38 16.94
CA ILE A 527 18.27 40.21 16.39
C ILE A 527 19.59 39.93 17.12
N ALA A 528 19.55 39.77 18.43
CA ALA A 528 20.73 39.59 19.27
C ALA A 528 21.37 38.20 19.13
N SER A 529 20.62 37.19 18.63
CA SER A 529 21.11 35.81 18.44
C SER A 529 21.78 35.25 19.71
N ASP A 530 21.02 35.23 20.81
CA ASP A 530 21.43 34.80 22.17
C ASP A 530 22.38 35.76 22.92
N ALA A 531 22.78 36.89 22.33
CA ALA A 531 23.51 37.92 23.07
C ALA A 531 22.60 38.71 24.03
N THR A 532 23.15 39.18 25.15
CA THR A 532 22.41 40.02 26.12
C THR A 532 22.24 41.47 25.63
N GLU A 533 23.03 41.89 24.63
CA GLU A 533 23.09 43.25 24.11
C GLU A 533 23.30 43.24 22.58
N ILE A 534 22.72 44.22 21.88
CA ILE A 534 22.94 44.43 20.44
C ILE A 534 24.17 45.32 20.25
N SER A 535 25.23 44.76 19.67
CA SER A 535 26.44 45.51 19.35
C SER A 535 26.23 46.53 18.21
N LYS A 536 27.10 47.53 18.09
CA LYS A 536 27.10 48.49 16.98
C LYS A 536 27.07 47.78 15.62
N ALA A 537 27.88 46.74 15.46
CA ALA A 537 27.93 45.97 14.21
C ALA A 537 26.60 45.29 13.88
N ARG A 538 25.94 44.66 14.87
CA ARG A 538 24.62 44.01 14.67
C ARG A 538 23.51 45.02 14.40
N PHE A 539 23.53 46.18 15.06
CA PHE A 539 22.57 47.24 14.76
C PHE A 539 22.75 47.78 13.33
N LEU A 540 24.00 47.99 12.90
CA LEU A 540 24.27 48.43 11.52
C LEU A 540 23.87 47.36 10.50
N GLU A 541 24.10 46.08 10.79
CA GLU A 541 23.63 44.97 9.96
C GLU A 541 22.09 44.91 9.88
N LEU A 542 21.41 45.19 11.00
CA LEU A 542 19.95 45.24 11.05
C LEU A 542 19.37 46.30 10.12
N VAL A 543 19.91 47.52 10.11
CA VAL A 543 19.37 48.65 9.32
C VAL A 543 19.71 48.58 7.83
N ARG A 544 20.61 47.66 7.43
CA ARG A 544 20.90 47.40 6.02
C ARG A 544 19.71 46.76 5.34
N LEU A 545 19.26 47.37 4.24
CA LEU A 545 18.15 46.88 3.44
C LEU A 545 18.69 46.38 2.11
N TYR A 546 18.41 45.13 1.79
CA TYR A 546 18.79 44.51 0.54
C TYR A 546 17.55 44.28 -0.32
N TYR A 547 17.60 44.69 -1.59
CA TYR A 547 16.58 44.42 -2.60
C TYR A 547 17.04 43.30 -3.51
N LYS A 548 16.19 42.28 -3.69
CA LYS A 548 16.42 41.23 -4.69
C LYS A 548 15.63 41.53 -5.96
N CYS A 549 16.31 41.54 -7.09
CA CYS A 549 15.69 41.71 -8.40
C CYS A 549 14.81 40.49 -8.73
N VAL A 550 13.49 40.60 -8.62
CA VAL A 550 12.54 39.51 -8.93
C VAL A 550 12.17 39.42 -10.41
N LYS A 551 12.37 40.51 -11.16
CA LYS A 551 12.12 40.59 -12.60
C LYS A 551 13.22 41.43 -13.23
N ALA A 552 13.81 40.94 -14.33
CA ALA A 552 14.88 41.64 -15.02
C ALA A 552 14.46 43.08 -15.35
N THR A 553 15.26 44.04 -14.90
CA THR A 553 14.95 45.48 -15.00
C THR A 553 16.21 46.28 -15.31
N VAL A 554 16.04 47.53 -15.73
CA VAL A 554 17.16 48.44 -16.02
C VAL A 554 17.34 49.38 -14.83
N LEU A 555 18.56 49.45 -14.30
CA LEU A 555 18.96 50.41 -13.28
C LEU A 555 19.46 51.69 -13.96
N SER A 556 18.84 52.82 -13.66
CA SER A 556 19.24 54.16 -14.12
C SER A 556 19.83 54.97 -12.96
N ASP A 557 20.59 56.00 -13.29
CA ASP A 557 21.16 56.96 -12.33
C ASP A 557 20.09 57.89 -11.73
N GLU A 558 19.01 58.14 -12.48
CA GLU A 558 17.83 58.90 -12.04
C GLU A 558 16.57 58.02 -12.05
N ILE A 559 15.58 58.38 -11.24
CA ILE A 559 14.23 57.74 -11.23
C ILE A 559 13.49 57.94 -12.57
N SER A 560 13.85 58.99 -13.31
CA SER A 560 13.25 59.33 -14.61
C SER A 560 13.57 58.25 -15.67
N ILE A 561 12.58 57.92 -16.51
CA ILE A 561 12.75 57.02 -17.68
C ILE A 561 13.79 57.58 -18.67
N LYS A 562 14.11 58.87 -18.59
CA LYS A 562 15.15 59.53 -19.40
C LYS A 562 16.55 59.45 -18.79
N GLY A 563 16.69 58.92 -17.57
CA GLY A 563 17.96 58.74 -16.89
C GLY A 563 18.91 57.83 -17.68
N LYS A 564 20.21 58.04 -17.51
CA LYS A 564 21.21 57.22 -18.16
C LYS A 564 21.16 55.82 -17.55
N THR A 565 21.01 54.81 -18.41
CA THR A 565 21.10 53.41 -17.97
C THR A 565 22.50 53.15 -17.39
N VAL A 566 22.55 52.79 -16.11
CA VAL A 566 23.78 52.37 -15.42
C VAL A 566 24.09 50.93 -15.79
N ARG A 567 23.14 50.02 -15.57
CA ARG A 567 23.24 48.60 -15.96
C ARG A 567 21.87 47.92 -15.98
N ARG A 568 21.79 46.75 -16.61
CA ARG A 568 20.62 45.86 -16.50
C ARG A 568 20.84 44.91 -15.32
N LEU A 569 19.81 44.77 -14.48
CA LEU A 569 19.77 43.84 -13.36
C LEU A 569 19.12 42.54 -13.81
N GLU A 570 19.78 41.42 -13.55
CA GLU A 570 19.21 40.10 -13.78
C GLU A 570 18.33 39.63 -12.62
N VAL A 571 17.46 38.66 -12.91
CA VAL A 571 16.63 38.04 -11.88
C VAL A 571 17.52 37.32 -10.89
N GLY A 572 17.40 37.66 -9.61
CA GLY A 572 18.18 37.09 -8.52
C GLY A 572 19.31 37.96 -8.01
N GLU A 573 19.69 39.03 -8.73
CA GLU A 573 20.68 39.99 -8.24
C GLU A 573 20.22 40.70 -6.95
N VAL A 574 21.16 40.99 -6.05
CA VAL A 574 20.91 41.64 -4.76
C VAL A 574 21.59 43.02 -4.74
N LEU A 575 20.85 44.05 -4.32
CA LEU A 575 21.30 45.43 -4.21
C LEU A 575 21.15 45.91 -2.76
N GLU A 576 22.15 46.63 -2.24
CA GLU A 576 22.03 47.31 -0.94
C GLU A 576 21.49 48.72 -1.14
N ALA A 577 20.48 49.10 -0.37
CA ALA A 577 19.98 50.47 -0.35
C ALA A 577 20.81 51.32 0.61
N LEU A 578 21.65 52.20 0.05
CA LEU A 578 22.51 53.11 0.80
C LEU A 578 21.75 54.35 1.31
N GLU A 579 20.86 54.91 0.48
CA GLU A 579 20.06 56.09 0.77
C GLU A 579 18.60 55.85 0.33
N GLY A 580 17.64 56.45 1.06
CA GLY A 580 16.20 56.22 0.88
C GLY A 580 15.54 55.75 2.17
#